data_AF-A0A653CS20-F1
#
_entry.id   AF-A0A653CS20-F1
#
_cell.length_a   1.000
_cell.length_b   1.000
_cell.length_c   1.000
_cell.angle_alpha   90.00
_cell.angle_beta   90.00
_cell.angle_gamma   90.00
#
_symmetry.space_group_name_H-M   'P 1'
#
loop_
_entity.id
_entity.type
_entity.pdbx_description
1 polymer ?
#
loop_
_entity_poly.entity_id
_entity_poly.type
_entity_poly.pdbx_seq_one_letter_code
_entity_poly.pdbx_strand_id
1 'polypeptide(L)'
;MGKPVTASMRVCSKHFRKEDYCAKDIQMNRPKLKRFAVPSLNLPKRKVYLEEHRHSSLGREERYAKRQKVQELQDANIVDAPLCDGSEEAVQLTVVPTPYGDLTEEEKVAVQNLLLLSSRVAKGLVDKEVQVSSGDIIITFSSTIKEDRHLNSLTGIPSFTLLNKLALLVKKNYPDIKKHKLSIIDRIVLVFMKLKMGLKFNVLSFLFKICSASCKIIFVEYVGKLANILKSCIVWPSYEECQQNIPSCFIDFKSVRTVLDCIEIPFEKPKCLCCRIRTYSHYKGRQTLKIMTGVSPAGLITFLSKSYGGRTSDKAIFEQSHLINKLQSRQDSLMVDKGFLIDKICKDHFIKLVRPHFLSKKSSSVQKNQKKIFQFLGLEYTLSVSTKG
;
A
#
# COMPACT_ATOMS: atom_id res chain seq x y z
N MET A 1 -18.75 16.64 20.04
CA MET A 1 -18.96 18.01 20.57
C MET A 1 -19.63 18.81 19.46
N GLY A 2 -20.78 19.42 19.73
CA GLY A 2 -21.69 20.01 18.74
C GLY A 2 -21.24 21.38 18.20
N LYS A 3 -21.93 21.87 17.15
CA LYS A 3 -21.68 23.19 16.54
C LYS A 3 -21.87 24.31 17.59
N PRO A 4 -21.07 25.39 17.56
CA PRO A 4 -21.26 26.55 18.43
C PRO A 4 -22.62 27.22 18.16
N VAL A 5 -23.28 27.68 19.23
CA VAL A 5 -24.59 28.33 19.13
C VAL A 5 -24.43 29.73 18.54
N THR A 6 -25.16 30.03 17.46
CA THR A 6 -25.15 31.36 16.82
C THR A 6 -26.37 32.18 17.26
N ALA A 7 -26.29 33.51 17.15
CA ALA A 7 -27.38 34.43 17.53
C ALA A 7 -28.68 34.21 16.73
N SER A 8 -28.60 33.54 15.58
CA SER A 8 -29.73 33.17 14.73
C SER A 8 -30.38 31.84 15.11
N MET A 9 -29.79 31.04 16.00
CA MET A 9 -30.40 29.78 16.43
C MET A 9 -31.64 30.05 17.28
N ARG A 10 -32.79 29.56 16.82
CA ARG A 10 -34.07 29.62 17.54
C ARG A 10 -34.47 28.20 17.93
N VAL A 11 -34.98 28.02 19.15
CA VAL A 11 -35.60 26.78 19.62
C VAL A 11 -37.09 27.05 19.80
N CYS A 12 -37.95 26.19 19.27
CA CYS A 12 -39.39 26.39 19.40
C CYS A 12 -39.88 26.19 20.84
N SER A 13 -41.00 26.81 21.20
CA SER A 13 -41.56 26.78 22.56
C SER A 13 -41.93 25.38 23.06
N LYS A 14 -42.15 24.42 22.15
CA LYS A 14 -42.50 23.02 22.47
C LYS A 14 -41.38 22.23 23.16
N HIS A 15 -40.17 22.77 23.23
CA HIS A 15 -39.05 22.11 23.91
C HIS A 15 -38.91 22.50 25.40
N PHE A 16 -39.74 23.43 25.88
CA PHE A 16 -39.70 23.92 27.26
C PHE A 16 -41.02 23.60 27.97
N ARG A 17 -40.96 23.41 29.28
CA ARG A 17 -42.14 23.21 30.11
C ARG A 17 -42.79 24.56 30.44
N LYS A 18 -44.06 24.56 30.87
CA LYS A 18 -44.75 25.81 31.22
C LYS A 18 -44.06 26.55 32.37
N GLU A 19 -43.50 25.81 33.31
CA GLU A 19 -42.77 26.32 34.47
C GLU A 19 -41.44 27.02 34.14
N ASP A 20 -40.90 26.82 32.94
CA ASP A 20 -39.66 27.43 32.44
C ASP A 20 -39.87 28.89 32.00
N TYR A 21 -41.12 29.31 31.79
CA TYR A 21 -41.47 30.67 31.42
C TYR A 21 -41.63 31.56 32.65
N CYS A 22 -41.29 32.85 32.51
CA CYS A 22 -41.38 33.83 33.60
C CYS A 22 -42.83 34.12 34.02
N ALA A 23 -43.79 34.03 33.09
CA ALA A 23 -45.21 34.22 33.33
C ALA A 23 -45.96 32.95 32.91
N LYS A 24 -46.30 32.11 33.89
CA LYS A 24 -46.76 30.73 33.66
C LYS A 24 -48.20 30.63 33.13
N ASP A 25 -49.00 31.68 33.35
CA ASP A 25 -50.46 31.64 33.15
C ASP A 25 -50.99 32.85 32.35
N ILE A 26 -50.11 33.56 31.63
CA ILE A 26 -50.49 34.70 30.78
C ILE A 26 -50.21 34.34 29.32
N GLN A 27 -51.24 34.36 28.47
CA GLN A 27 -51.06 34.25 27.03
C GLN A 27 -50.40 35.53 26.50
N MET A 28 -49.10 35.44 26.20
CA MET A 28 -48.35 36.52 25.56
C MET A 28 -47.95 36.11 24.15
N ASN A 29 -47.98 37.05 23.21
CA ASN A 29 -47.49 36.83 21.85
C ASN A 29 -45.99 36.46 21.79
N ARG A 30 -45.22 36.80 22.83
CA ARG A 30 -43.79 36.46 22.96
C ARG A 30 -43.44 36.10 24.41
N PRO A 31 -43.67 34.85 24.84
CA PRO A 31 -43.37 34.43 26.21
C PRO A 31 -41.85 34.38 26.44
N LYS A 32 -41.40 34.92 27.58
CA LYS A 32 -39.97 34.96 27.95
C LYS A 32 -39.62 33.80 28.87
N LEU A 33 -38.51 33.13 28.57
CA LEU A 33 -37.92 32.07 29.39
C LEU A 33 -37.15 32.66 30.58
N LYS A 34 -37.09 31.90 31.68
CA LYS A 34 -36.20 32.21 32.80
C LYS A 34 -34.74 32.10 32.36
N ARG A 35 -33.85 32.84 33.04
CA ARG A 35 -32.41 32.88 32.75
C ARG A 35 -31.74 31.49 32.71
N PHE A 36 -32.25 30.54 33.48
CA PHE A 36 -31.71 29.18 33.60
C PHE A 36 -32.57 28.11 32.91
N ALA A 37 -33.57 28.50 32.12
CA ALA A 37 -34.41 27.55 31.39
C ALA A 37 -33.60 26.82 30.31
N VAL A 38 -33.63 25.49 30.33
CA VAL A 38 -32.98 24.64 29.34
C VAL A 38 -34.02 23.77 28.62
N PRO A 39 -33.89 23.55 27.30
CA PRO A 39 -34.82 22.69 26.57
C PRO A 39 -34.78 21.27 27.15
N SER A 40 -35.92 20.76 27.61
CA SER A 40 -36.03 19.45 28.26
C SER A 40 -37.08 18.54 27.62
N LEU A 41 -37.96 19.08 26.77
CA LEU A 41 -39.01 18.34 26.08
C LEU A 41 -38.66 18.14 24.60
N ASN A 42 -39.20 17.07 24.00
CA ASN A 42 -39.09 16.80 22.56
C ASN A 42 -37.65 16.82 22.00
N LEU A 43 -36.67 16.50 22.84
CA LEU A 43 -35.26 16.44 22.43
C LEU A 43 -35.05 15.30 21.43
N PRO A 44 -34.17 15.47 20.42
CA PRO A 44 -33.86 14.40 19.48
C PRO A 44 -33.31 13.18 20.21
N LYS A 45 -34.02 12.04 20.11
CA LYS A 45 -33.53 10.76 20.65
C LYS A 45 -32.31 10.31 19.83
N ARG A 46 -31.15 10.30 20.45
CA ARG A 46 -29.91 9.78 19.84
C ARG A 46 -29.99 8.25 19.84
N LYS A 47 -29.76 7.59 18.69
CA LYS A 47 -29.72 6.10 18.55
C LYS A 47 -28.51 5.43 19.24
N VAL A 48 -27.97 6.05 20.28
CA VAL A 48 -26.85 5.54 21.04
C VAL A 48 -27.31 5.67 22.49
N TYR A 49 -27.29 4.58 23.26
CA TYR A 49 -27.83 4.43 24.62
C TYR A 49 -29.26 3.89 24.77
N LEU A 50 -29.68 2.98 23.90
CA LEU A 50 -30.62 1.91 24.28
C LEU A 50 -29.98 0.59 23.90
N GLU A 51 -29.28 -0.01 24.88
CA GLU A 51 -29.04 -1.45 25.09
C GLU A 51 -27.82 -1.62 26.00
N GLU A 52 -27.98 -1.29 27.28
CA GLU A 52 -27.23 -1.95 28.35
C GLU A 52 -28.25 -2.62 29.27
N HIS A 53 -28.05 -3.92 29.50
CA HIS A 53 -28.82 -4.87 30.34
C HIS A 53 -30.07 -5.54 29.74
N ARG A 54 -29.86 -6.58 28.91
CA ARG A 54 -30.14 -8.01 29.20
C ARG A 54 -29.98 -8.86 27.91
N HIS A 55 -29.48 -10.09 28.06
CA HIS A 55 -29.22 -11.14 27.03
C HIS A 55 -27.84 -11.11 26.33
N SER A 56 -26.77 -11.50 27.04
CA SER A 56 -25.41 -11.62 26.49
C SER A 56 -24.87 -13.05 26.31
N SER A 57 -25.70 -14.11 26.32
CA SER A 57 -25.21 -15.48 26.09
C SER A 57 -25.81 -16.16 24.85
N LEU A 58 -27.12 -16.09 24.64
CA LEU A 58 -27.80 -16.86 23.59
C LEU A 58 -27.47 -16.43 22.14
N GLY A 59 -27.40 -15.12 21.87
CA GLY A 59 -27.09 -14.62 20.51
C GLY A 59 -25.64 -14.81 20.08
N ARG A 60 -24.73 -15.13 21.02
CA ARG A 60 -23.31 -15.37 20.73
C ARG A 60 -23.10 -16.84 20.36
N GLU A 61 -23.77 -17.75 21.06
CA GLU A 61 -23.83 -19.18 20.73
C GLU A 61 -24.55 -19.43 19.40
N GLU A 62 -25.68 -18.78 19.13
CA GLU A 62 -26.35 -18.90 17.82
C GLU A 62 -25.48 -18.41 16.66
N ARG A 63 -24.71 -17.34 16.86
CA ARG A 63 -23.77 -16.84 15.84
C ARG A 63 -22.54 -17.75 15.70
N TYR A 64 -22.11 -18.41 16.77
CA TYR A 64 -21.00 -19.36 16.73
C TYR A 64 -21.43 -20.67 16.05
N ALA A 65 -22.63 -21.17 16.35
CA ALA A 65 -23.24 -22.33 15.70
C ALA A 65 -23.54 -22.07 14.22
N LYS A 66 -24.04 -20.87 13.85
CA LYS A 66 -24.18 -20.47 12.43
C LYS A 66 -22.84 -20.40 11.70
N ARG A 67 -21.76 -19.99 12.38
CA ARG A 67 -20.41 -19.95 11.80
C ARG A 67 -19.81 -21.34 11.64
N GLN A 68 -20.03 -22.25 12.59
CA GLN A 68 -19.62 -23.66 12.44
C GLN A 68 -20.38 -24.36 11.32
N LYS A 69 -21.70 -24.15 11.17
CA LYS A 69 -22.47 -24.68 10.04
C LYS A 69 -22.01 -24.13 8.69
N VAL A 70 -21.63 -22.85 8.62
CA VAL A 70 -21.09 -22.24 7.38
C VAL A 70 -19.67 -22.74 7.08
N GLN A 71 -18.86 -23.03 8.11
CA GLN A 71 -17.53 -23.61 7.97
C GLN A 71 -17.61 -25.07 7.48
N GLU A 72 -18.50 -25.90 8.04
CA GLU A 72 -18.75 -27.28 7.60
C GLU A 72 -19.30 -27.35 6.16
N LEU A 73 -20.14 -26.39 5.75
CA LEU A 73 -20.64 -26.27 4.37
C LEU A 73 -19.61 -25.70 3.38
N GLN A 74 -18.59 -24.99 3.87
CA GLN A 74 -17.47 -24.48 3.05
C GLN A 74 -16.36 -25.53 2.87
N ASP A 75 -16.15 -26.39 3.85
CA ASP A 75 -15.19 -27.49 3.76
C ASP A 75 -15.74 -28.68 2.93
N ALA A 76 -17.06 -28.74 2.70
CA ALA A 76 -17.72 -29.77 1.87
C ALA A 76 -17.89 -29.39 0.38
N ASN A 77 -17.64 -28.15 -0.03
CA ASN A 77 -17.82 -27.70 -1.42
C ASN A 77 -16.56 -26.99 -1.95
N ILE A 78 -15.49 -27.77 -2.14
CA ILE A 78 -14.45 -27.44 -3.11
C ILE A 78 -14.84 -28.09 -4.44
N VAL A 79 -15.72 -27.42 -5.19
CA VAL A 79 -15.71 -27.48 -6.66
C VAL A 79 -16.34 -26.22 -7.23
N ASP A 80 -15.61 -25.64 -8.18
CA ASP A 80 -15.82 -24.45 -9.02
C ASP A 80 -17.16 -23.69 -8.97
N ALA A 81 -17.07 -22.38 -8.74
CA ALA A 81 -18.13 -21.43 -9.09
C ALA A 81 -17.55 -20.25 -9.92
N PRO A 82 -18.17 -19.88 -11.06
CA PRO A 82 -17.59 -18.94 -12.03
C PRO A 82 -17.78 -17.46 -11.66
N LEU A 83 -17.05 -16.63 -12.39
CA LEU A 83 -16.99 -15.18 -12.30
C LEU A 83 -18.36 -14.51 -12.49
N CYS A 84 -18.61 -13.50 -11.64
CA CYS A 84 -19.66 -12.50 -11.83
C CYS A 84 -19.30 -11.61 -13.03
N ASP A 85 -20.14 -11.69 -14.05
CA ASP A 85 -20.26 -10.69 -15.10
C ASP A 85 -21.47 -9.81 -14.78
N GLY A 86 -21.31 -8.50 -14.97
CA GLY A 86 -22.39 -7.54 -14.81
C GLY A 86 -22.84 -7.08 -16.19
N SER A 87 -24.11 -7.30 -16.51
CA SER A 87 -24.83 -6.47 -17.47
C SER A 87 -26.35 -6.56 -17.25
N GLU A 88 -26.94 -5.36 -17.14
CA GLU A 88 -28.23 -4.92 -17.67
C GLU A 88 -29.52 -5.61 -17.20
N GLU A 89 -30.38 -4.78 -16.59
CA GLU A 89 -31.80 -5.05 -16.35
C GLU A 89 -32.50 -5.30 -17.70
N ALA A 90 -32.89 -6.56 -17.96
CA ALA A 90 -33.83 -6.91 -19.02
C ALA A 90 -35.07 -7.54 -18.39
N VAL A 91 -36.22 -6.96 -18.70
CA VAL A 91 -37.56 -7.35 -18.24
C VAL A 91 -37.86 -8.78 -18.69
N GLN A 92 -38.16 -9.65 -17.74
CA GLN A 92 -38.46 -11.07 -17.98
C GLN A 92 -39.93 -11.22 -18.40
N LEU A 93 -40.20 -11.37 -19.70
CA LEU A 93 -41.44 -11.98 -20.19
C LEU A 93 -41.28 -13.51 -20.11
N THR A 94 -42.02 -14.14 -19.21
CA THR A 94 -42.11 -15.60 -19.14
C THR A 94 -43.02 -16.11 -20.26
N VAL A 95 -42.43 -16.57 -21.37
CA VAL A 95 -43.12 -17.41 -22.36
C VAL A 95 -42.66 -18.85 -22.12
N VAL A 96 -43.60 -19.72 -21.76
CA VAL A 96 -43.36 -21.17 -21.63
C VAL A 96 -43.28 -21.75 -23.05
N PRO A 97 -42.21 -22.48 -23.44
CA PRO A 97 -42.13 -23.06 -24.79
C PRO A 97 -43.17 -24.16 -24.98
N THR A 98 -43.94 -24.08 -26.07
CA THR A 98 -44.89 -25.11 -26.48
C THR A 98 -44.13 -26.34 -27.00
N PRO A 99 -44.46 -27.57 -26.54
CA PRO A 99 -43.86 -28.79 -27.07
C PRO A 99 -44.12 -28.97 -28.58
N TYR A 100 -43.14 -29.51 -29.33
CA TYR A 100 -43.24 -29.71 -30.79
C TYR A 100 -44.47 -30.51 -31.25
N GLY A 101 -45.01 -31.36 -30.39
CA GLY A 101 -46.22 -32.15 -30.65
C GLY A 101 -47.50 -31.32 -30.74
N ASP A 102 -47.53 -30.14 -30.13
CA ASP A 102 -48.71 -29.25 -30.07
C ASP A 102 -48.71 -28.18 -31.16
N LEU A 103 -47.72 -28.20 -32.06
CA LEU A 103 -47.62 -27.27 -33.19
C LEU A 103 -48.57 -27.67 -34.31
N THR A 104 -49.14 -26.66 -34.97
CA THR A 104 -49.87 -26.85 -36.23
C THR A 104 -48.94 -27.31 -37.34
N GLU A 105 -49.48 -27.95 -38.39
CA GLU A 105 -48.65 -28.45 -39.50
C GLU A 105 -47.90 -27.32 -40.24
N GLU A 106 -48.47 -26.12 -40.28
CA GLU A 106 -47.85 -24.93 -40.85
C GLU A 106 -46.64 -24.46 -40.01
N GLU A 107 -46.73 -24.54 -38.68
CA GLU A 107 -45.64 -24.22 -37.76
C GLU A 107 -44.52 -25.27 -37.80
N LYS A 108 -44.87 -26.56 -37.95
CA LYS A 108 -43.86 -27.62 -38.15
C LYS A 108 -43.07 -27.43 -39.43
N VAL A 109 -43.74 -27.05 -40.52
CA VAL A 109 -43.09 -26.71 -41.80
C VAL A 109 -42.17 -25.50 -41.65
N ALA A 110 -42.57 -24.48 -40.90
CA ALA A 110 -41.72 -23.31 -40.63
C ALA A 110 -40.45 -23.68 -39.84
N VAL A 111 -40.56 -24.52 -38.80
CA VAL A 111 -39.43 -25.02 -38.01
C VAL A 111 -38.48 -25.86 -38.88
N GLN A 112 -39.02 -26.70 -39.76
CA GLN A 112 -38.23 -27.55 -40.64
C GLN A 112 -37.51 -26.74 -41.74
N ASN A 113 -38.15 -25.70 -42.26
CA ASN A 113 -37.51 -24.74 -43.17
C ASN A 113 -36.41 -23.93 -42.49
N LEU A 114 -36.58 -23.56 -41.21
CA LEU A 114 -35.55 -22.90 -40.41
C LEU A 114 -34.33 -23.81 -40.17
N LEU A 115 -34.56 -25.11 -39.99
CA LEU A 115 -33.51 -26.13 -39.86
C LEU A 115 -32.78 -26.40 -41.20
N LEU A 116 -33.49 -26.30 -42.33
CA LEU A 116 -32.89 -26.37 -43.66
C LEU A 116 -32.05 -25.12 -44.00
N LEU A 117 -32.47 -23.95 -43.51
CA LEU A 117 -31.71 -22.70 -43.66
C LEU A 117 -30.45 -22.71 -42.79
N SER A 118 -30.52 -23.21 -41.55
CA SER A 118 -29.34 -23.31 -40.67
C SER A 118 -28.29 -24.29 -41.20
N SER A 119 -28.70 -25.36 -41.86
CA SER A 119 -27.81 -26.33 -42.49
C SER A 119 -27.22 -25.85 -43.83
N ARG A 120 -27.87 -24.91 -44.53
CA ARG A 120 -27.36 -24.30 -45.78
C ARG A 120 -26.36 -23.16 -45.56
N VAL A 121 -26.31 -22.55 -44.37
CA VAL A 121 -25.28 -21.55 -44.01
C VAL A 121 -23.90 -22.17 -43.76
N ALA A 122 -23.81 -23.50 -43.59
CA ALA A 122 -22.56 -24.19 -43.25
C ALA A 122 -21.67 -24.60 -44.45
N LYS A 123 -22.02 -24.24 -45.70
CA LYS A 123 -21.19 -24.53 -46.88
C LYS A 123 -21.12 -23.32 -47.82
N GLY A 124 -20.47 -22.25 -47.36
CA GLY A 124 -20.00 -21.14 -48.18
C GLY A 124 -18.50 -20.98 -48.00
N LEU A 125 -17.77 -21.06 -49.11
CA LEU A 125 -16.33 -20.88 -49.33
C LEU A 125 -15.55 -20.23 -48.17
N VAL A 126 -14.63 -21.00 -47.58
CA VAL A 126 -13.61 -20.49 -46.67
C VAL A 126 -12.61 -19.68 -47.49
N ASP A 127 -12.79 -18.36 -47.52
CA ASP A 127 -11.65 -17.48 -47.72
C ASP A 127 -10.80 -17.55 -46.44
N LYS A 128 -9.52 -17.89 -46.57
CA LYS A 128 -8.55 -17.88 -45.47
C LYS A 128 -8.18 -16.43 -45.14
N GLU A 129 -9.13 -15.66 -44.65
CA GLU A 129 -8.81 -14.44 -43.91
C GLU A 129 -8.85 -14.78 -42.42
N VAL A 130 -7.67 -14.72 -41.79
CA VAL A 130 -7.52 -14.79 -40.34
C VAL A 130 -8.25 -13.57 -39.75
N GLN A 131 -9.52 -13.73 -39.42
CA GLN A 131 -10.26 -12.73 -38.66
C GLN A 131 -9.71 -12.71 -37.23
N VAL A 132 -8.92 -11.68 -36.93
CA VAL A 132 -8.54 -11.35 -35.56
C VAL A 132 -9.65 -10.46 -35.00
N SER A 133 -10.55 -11.03 -34.19
CA SER A 133 -11.46 -10.22 -33.38
C SER A 133 -10.62 -9.25 -32.54
N SER A 134 -10.81 -7.94 -32.69
CA SER A 134 -10.04 -6.93 -31.95
C SER A 134 -10.20 -7.07 -30.41
N GLY A 135 -11.18 -7.87 -29.95
CA GLY A 135 -11.35 -8.26 -28.55
C GLY A 135 -10.31 -9.26 -28.00
N ASP A 136 -9.57 -9.96 -28.86
CA ASP A 136 -8.57 -10.95 -28.42
C ASP A 136 -7.19 -10.35 -28.13
N ILE A 137 -6.96 -9.10 -28.54
CA ILE A 137 -5.75 -8.35 -28.21
C ILE A 137 -6.00 -7.55 -26.94
N ILE A 138 -6.03 -8.24 -25.78
CA ILE A 138 -5.92 -7.55 -24.49
C ILE A 138 -4.48 -7.03 -24.37
N ILE A 139 -4.24 -5.82 -24.89
CA ILE A 139 -3.01 -5.08 -24.66
C ILE A 139 -2.93 -4.79 -23.17
N THR A 140 -2.03 -5.47 -22.46
CA THR A 140 -1.76 -5.17 -21.05
C THR A 140 -1.04 -3.83 -20.95
N PHE A 141 -1.27 -3.06 -19.89
CA PHE A 141 -0.58 -1.79 -19.70
C PHE A 141 0.95 -1.94 -19.78
N SER A 142 1.52 -3.00 -19.22
CA SER A 142 2.98 -3.22 -19.26
C SER A 142 3.50 -3.38 -20.69
N SER A 143 2.71 -3.96 -21.61
CA SER A 143 3.11 -4.11 -23.03
C SER A 143 3.18 -2.77 -23.78
N THR A 144 2.56 -1.71 -23.25
CA THR A 144 2.68 -0.35 -23.80
C THR A 144 4.00 0.33 -23.43
N ILE A 145 4.70 -0.17 -22.40
CA ILE A 145 6.03 0.30 -22.02
C ILE A 145 7.04 -0.35 -22.95
N LYS A 146 7.62 0.42 -23.87
CA LYS A 146 8.54 -0.10 -24.91
C LYS A 146 10.02 0.23 -24.69
N GLU A 147 10.32 1.20 -23.83
CA GLU A 147 11.68 1.71 -23.66
C GLU A 147 12.13 1.65 -22.20
N ASP A 148 13.41 1.33 -21.99
CA ASP A 148 14.02 1.23 -20.65
C ASP A 148 13.84 2.52 -19.84
N ARG A 149 13.93 3.70 -20.48
CA ARG A 149 13.71 4.99 -19.81
C ARG A 149 12.28 5.12 -19.25
N HIS A 150 11.28 4.61 -19.97
CA HIS A 150 9.88 4.64 -19.54
C HIS A 150 9.65 3.64 -18.41
N LEU A 151 10.21 2.43 -18.54
CA LEU A 151 10.17 1.43 -17.49
C LEU A 151 10.78 1.97 -16.19
N ASN A 152 11.98 2.54 -16.25
CA ASN A 152 12.67 3.09 -15.09
C ASN A 152 11.89 4.26 -14.46
N SER A 153 11.31 5.13 -15.28
CA SER A 153 10.49 6.25 -14.78
C SER A 153 9.27 5.77 -13.99
N LEU A 154 8.61 4.71 -14.47
CA LEU A 154 7.39 4.17 -13.85
C LEU A 154 7.70 3.25 -12.66
N THR A 155 8.74 2.43 -12.75
CA THR A 155 8.98 1.30 -11.82
C THR A 155 10.26 1.46 -10.98
N GLY A 156 11.21 2.27 -11.41
CA GLY A 156 12.57 2.29 -10.87
C GLY A 156 13.43 1.09 -11.29
N ILE A 157 12.92 0.19 -12.14
CA ILE A 157 13.70 -0.90 -12.73
C ILE A 157 14.44 -0.34 -13.95
N PRO A 158 15.79 -0.38 -13.99
CA PRO A 158 16.58 0.31 -15.00
C PRO A 158 16.43 -0.26 -16.41
N SER A 159 16.11 -1.55 -16.56
CA SER A 159 15.99 -2.18 -17.89
C SER A 159 15.05 -3.38 -17.93
N PHE A 160 14.53 -3.69 -19.13
CA PHE A 160 13.74 -4.90 -19.37
C PHE A 160 14.53 -6.18 -19.09
N THR A 161 15.85 -6.19 -19.32
CA THR A 161 16.71 -7.33 -18.96
C THR A 161 16.62 -7.64 -17.47
N LEU A 162 16.65 -6.62 -16.60
CA LEU A 162 16.52 -6.83 -15.17
C LEU A 162 15.11 -7.27 -14.78
N LEU A 163 14.08 -6.65 -15.38
CA LEU A 163 12.68 -7.03 -15.16
C LEU A 163 12.43 -8.51 -15.51
N ASN A 164 12.94 -8.96 -16.67
CA ASN A 164 12.78 -10.35 -17.12
C ASN A 164 13.54 -11.31 -16.21
N LYS A 165 14.76 -10.97 -15.77
CA LYS A 165 15.49 -11.77 -14.77
C LYS A 165 14.73 -11.87 -13.45
N LEU A 166 14.16 -10.76 -12.96
CA LEU A 166 13.32 -10.77 -11.76
C LEU A 166 12.08 -11.65 -11.95
N ALA A 167 11.41 -11.56 -13.10
CA ALA A 167 10.25 -12.39 -13.41
C ALA A 167 10.61 -13.89 -13.44
N LEU A 168 11.77 -14.25 -13.98
CA LEU A 168 12.28 -15.62 -13.96
C LEU A 168 12.56 -16.11 -12.53
N LEU A 169 13.17 -15.28 -11.69
CA LEU A 169 13.42 -15.61 -10.28
C LEU A 169 12.10 -15.79 -9.50
N VAL A 170 11.12 -14.92 -9.74
CA VAL A 170 9.78 -15.07 -9.16
C VAL A 170 9.12 -16.36 -9.63
N LYS A 171 9.16 -16.65 -10.94
CA LYS A 171 8.59 -17.89 -11.51
C LYS A 171 9.23 -19.14 -10.92
N LYS A 172 10.55 -19.12 -10.72
CA LYS A 172 11.32 -20.25 -10.15
C LYS A 172 10.98 -20.47 -8.67
N ASN A 173 10.95 -19.41 -7.87
CA ASN A 173 10.80 -19.52 -6.41
C ASN A 173 9.34 -19.58 -5.96
N TYR A 174 8.43 -19.03 -6.76
CA TYR A 174 7.01 -18.90 -6.47
C TYR A 174 6.18 -19.19 -7.73
N PRO A 175 6.20 -20.44 -8.24
CA PRO A 175 5.42 -20.80 -9.42
C PRO A 175 3.93 -20.55 -9.19
N ASP A 176 3.23 -20.10 -10.23
CA ASP A 176 1.78 -19.92 -10.16
C ASP A 176 1.10 -21.29 -10.08
N ILE A 177 0.35 -21.53 -9.01
CA ILE A 177 -0.42 -22.76 -8.80
C ILE A 177 -1.76 -22.69 -9.56
N LYS A 178 -2.26 -21.48 -9.83
CA LYS A 178 -3.54 -21.22 -10.48
C LYS A 178 -3.39 -20.16 -11.57
N LYS A 179 -4.37 -20.10 -12.48
CA LYS A 179 -4.43 -19.08 -13.52
C LYS A 179 -4.66 -17.70 -12.89
N HIS A 180 -3.81 -16.73 -13.23
CA HIS A 180 -3.96 -15.33 -12.83
C HIS A 180 -4.40 -14.47 -14.01
N LYS A 181 -5.17 -13.41 -13.74
CA LYS A 181 -5.53 -12.39 -14.75
C LYS A 181 -4.34 -11.60 -15.26
N LEU A 182 -3.30 -11.47 -14.44
CA LEU A 182 -2.07 -10.75 -14.76
C LEU A 182 -0.89 -11.71 -14.84
N SER A 183 -0.01 -11.47 -15.81
CA SER A 183 1.27 -12.18 -15.91
C SER A 183 2.16 -11.88 -14.69
N ILE A 184 3.25 -12.64 -14.53
CA ILE A 184 4.25 -12.35 -13.48
C ILE A 184 4.87 -10.96 -13.72
N ILE A 185 5.17 -10.62 -14.98
CA ILE A 185 5.72 -9.32 -15.36
C ILE A 185 4.76 -8.19 -14.96
N ASP A 186 3.48 -8.30 -15.32
CA ASP A 186 2.48 -7.29 -14.97
C ASP A 186 2.34 -7.10 -13.46
N ARG A 187 2.37 -8.19 -12.68
CA ARG A 187 2.33 -8.12 -11.22
C ARG A 187 3.56 -7.42 -10.64
N ILE A 188 4.75 -7.68 -11.18
CA ILE A 188 5.99 -7.00 -10.78
C ILE A 188 5.91 -5.50 -11.14
N VAL A 189 5.53 -5.16 -12.37
CA VAL A 189 5.39 -3.77 -12.82
C VAL A 189 4.39 -3.01 -11.93
N LEU A 190 3.22 -3.60 -11.63
CA LEU A 190 2.22 -3.03 -10.73
C LEU A 190 2.82 -2.69 -9.36
N VAL A 191 3.57 -3.63 -8.76
CA VAL A 191 4.17 -3.47 -7.44
C VAL A 191 5.23 -2.37 -7.46
N PHE A 192 6.14 -2.39 -8.43
CA PHE A 192 7.20 -1.40 -8.51
C PHE A 192 6.67 -0.01 -8.86
N MET A 193 5.62 0.11 -9.69
CA MET A 193 4.90 1.38 -9.87
C MET A 193 4.32 1.90 -8.56
N LYS A 194 3.69 1.02 -7.77
CA LYS A 194 3.15 1.40 -6.46
C LYS A 194 4.25 1.91 -5.52
N LEU A 195 5.41 1.24 -5.49
CA LEU A 195 6.54 1.63 -4.64
C LEU A 195 7.22 2.92 -5.12
N LYS A 196 7.48 3.04 -6.42
CA LYS A 196 8.20 4.18 -7.01
C LYS A 196 7.38 5.46 -7.03
N MET A 197 6.11 5.35 -7.42
CA MET A 197 5.24 6.51 -7.68
C MET A 197 4.20 6.76 -6.59
N GLY A 198 3.98 5.81 -5.68
CA GLY A 198 2.99 5.95 -4.61
C GLY A 198 1.52 5.92 -5.08
N LEU A 199 1.23 5.51 -6.32
CA LEU A 199 -0.11 5.54 -6.92
C LEU A 199 -1.21 4.91 -6.06
N LYS A 200 -2.43 5.45 -6.09
CA LYS A 200 -3.58 4.83 -5.43
C LYS A 200 -3.95 3.51 -6.11
N PHE A 201 -4.44 2.53 -5.38
CA PHE A 201 -4.87 1.24 -5.96
C PHE A 201 -5.98 1.41 -7.01
N ASN A 202 -6.82 2.44 -6.91
CA ASN A 202 -7.84 2.75 -7.92
C ASN A 202 -7.24 3.22 -9.26
N VAL A 203 -6.04 3.81 -9.25
CA VAL A 203 -5.34 4.17 -10.49
C VAL A 203 -4.73 2.91 -11.10
N LEU A 204 -4.08 2.08 -10.26
CA LEU A 204 -3.53 0.80 -10.71
C LEU A 204 -4.62 -0.14 -11.25
N SER A 205 -5.82 -0.14 -10.66
CA SER A 205 -6.93 -0.95 -11.16
C SER A 205 -7.36 -0.55 -12.57
N PHE A 206 -7.38 0.75 -12.86
CA PHE A 206 -7.66 1.26 -14.20
C PHE A 206 -6.58 0.85 -15.19
N LEU A 207 -5.30 1.06 -14.85
CA LEU A 207 -4.17 0.73 -15.73
C LEU A 207 -4.12 -0.77 -16.04
N PHE A 208 -4.26 -1.63 -15.03
CA PHE A 208 -4.12 -3.08 -15.18
C PHE A 208 -5.43 -3.81 -15.47
N LYS A 209 -6.55 -3.09 -15.64
CA LYS A 209 -7.89 -3.63 -15.95
C LYS A 209 -8.31 -4.77 -14.99
N ILE A 210 -8.03 -4.59 -13.69
CA ILE A 210 -8.43 -5.50 -12.61
C ILE A 210 -9.03 -4.69 -11.46
N CYS A 211 -9.75 -5.29 -10.51
CA CYS A 211 -10.32 -4.52 -9.41
C CYS A 211 -9.27 -4.04 -8.39
N SER A 212 -9.55 -2.92 -7.71
CA SER A 212 -8.65 -2.31 -6.71
C SER A 212 -8.28 -3.27 -5.57
N ALA A 213 -9.20 -4.15 -5.19
CA ALA A 213 -8.95 -5.21 -4.21
C ALA A 213 -7.88 -6.21 -4.71
N SER A 214 -7.94 -6.64 -5.97
CA SER A 214 -6.91 -7.50 -6.58
C SER A 214 -5.55 -6.81 -6.64
N CYS A 215 -5.49 -5.52 -6.99
CA CYS A 215 -4.23 -4.76 -6.97
C CYS A 215 -3.59 -4.77 -5.56
N LYS A 216 -4.41 -4.59 -4.52
CA LYS A 216 -3.93 -4.61 -3.13
C LYS A 216 -3.42 -5.99 -2.72
N ILE A 217 -4.13 -7.06 -3.08
CA ILE A 217 -3.71 -8.44 -2.79
C ILE A 217 -2.37 -8.72 -3.47
N ILE A 218 -2.26 -8.43 -4.77
CA ILE A 218 -1.02 -8.58 -5.54
C ILE A 218 0.11 -7.80 -4.87
N PHE A 219 -0.12 -6.54 -4.51
CA PHE A 219 0.90 -5.71 -3.87
C PHE A 219 1.42 -6.33 -2.58
N VAL A 220 0.53 -6.71 -1.65
CA VAL A 220 0.93 -7.29 -0.36
C VAL A 220 1.71 -8.60 -0.55
N GLU A 221 1.22 -9.47 -1.44
CA GLU A 221 1.86 -10.76 -1.72
C GLU A 221 3.24 -10.59 -2.38
N TYR A 222 3.32 -9.77 -3.42
CA TYR A 222 4.54 -9.62 -4.21
C TYR A 222 5.62 -8.81 -3.50
N VAL A 223 5.27 -7.88 -2.60
CA VAL A 223 6.27 -7.21 -1.76
C VAL A 223 7.06 -8.24 -0.95
N GLY A 224 6.40 -9.23 -0.36
CA GLY A 224 7.07 -10.31 0.37
C GLY A 224 7.93 -11.20 -0.53
N LYS A 225 7.38 -11.64 -1.67
CA LYS A 225 8.10 -12.47 -2.65
C LYS A 225 9.35 -11.77 -3.19
N LEU A 226 9.22 -10.51 -3.60
CA LEU A 226 10.31 -9.70 -4.12
C LEU A 226 11.35 -9.38 -3.05
N ALA A 227 10.93 -9.07 -1.82
CA ALA A 227 11.86 -8.86 -0.71
C ALA A 227 12.72 -10.09 -0.44
N ASN A 228 12.15 -11.29 -0.47
CA ASN A 228 12.90 -12.54 -0.30
C ASN A 228 13.92 -12.77 -1.42
N ILE A 229 13.54 -12.50 -2.68
CA ILE A 229 14.45 -12.62 -3.83
C ILE A 229 15.58 -11.59 -3.76
N LEU A 230 15.24 -10.33 -3.49
CA LEU A 230 16.19 -9.21 -3.49
C LEU A 230 17.07 -9.15 -2.23
N LYS A 231 16.73 -9.91 -1.18
CA LYS A 231 17.54 -9.98 0.04
C LYS A 231 18.98 -10.40 -0.23
N SER A 232 19.21 -11.25 -1.22
CA SER A 232 20.57 -11.69 -1.61
C SER A 232 21.41 -10.56 -2.23
N CYS A 233 20.78 -9.47 -2.68
CA CYS A 233 21.49 -8.30 -3.20
C CYS A 233 22.09 -7.41 -2.08
N ILE A 234 21.72 -7.65 -0.82
CA ILE A 234 22.28 -6.92 0.33
C ILE A 234 23.43 -7.76 0.88
N VAL A 235 24.63 -7.48 0.36
CA VAL A 235 25.85 -8.22 0.69
C VAL A 235 26.71 -7.41 1.64
N TRP A 236 27.37 -8.07 2.58
CA TRP A 236 28.45 -7.48 3.36
C TRP A 236 29.79 -7.90 2.73
N PRO A 237 30.42 -7.06 1.89
CA PRO A 237 31.65 -7.45 1.20
C PRO A 237 32.79 -7.71 2.18
N SER A 238 33.92 -8.22 1.69
CA SER A 238 35.18 -8.28 2.43
C SER A 238 35.90 -6.92 2.48
N TYR A 239 36.88 -6.78 3.37
CA TYR A 239 37.71 -5.57 3.44
C TYR A 239 38.39 -5.29 2.09
N GLU A 240 39.00 -6.32 1.50
CA GLU A 240 39.74 -6.31 0.24
C GLU A 240 38.84 -5.89 -0.93
N GLU A 241 37.63 -6.45 -1.02
CA GLU A 241 36.65 -6.09 -2.06
C GLU A 241 36.30 -4.61 -2.01
N CYS A 242 36.16 -4.01 -0.82
CA CYS A 242 35.93 -2.56 -0.73
C CYS A 242 37.18 -1.76 -1.09
N GLN A 243 38.39 -2.22 -0.73
CA GLN A 243 39.61 -1.50 -1.11
C GLN A 243 39.81 -1.47 -2.62
N GLN A 244 39.53 -2.59 -3.30
CA GLN A 244 39.64 -2.68 -4.76
C GLN A 244 38.62 -1.78 -5.49
N ASN A 245 37.48 -1.50 -4.86
CA ASN A 245 36.39 -0.72 -5.46
C ASN A 245 36.23 0.67 -4.84
N ILE A 246 37.27 1.19 -4.16
CA ILE A 246 37.15 2.48 -3.48
C ILE A 246 37.11 3.64 -4.49
N PRO A 247 36.06 4.47 -4.50
CA PRO A 247 36.02 5.61 -5.40
C PRO A 247 36.99 6.69 -4.93
N SER A 248 37.45 7.53 -5.86
CA SER A 248 38.41 8.61 -5.60
C SER A 248 37.96 9.57 -4.50
N CYS A 249 36.65 9.82 -4.36
CA CYS A 249 36.09 10.65 -3.29
C CYS A 249 36.22 10.06 -1.88
N PHE A 250 36.52 8.77 -1.75
CA PHE A 250 36.74 8.06 -0.49
C PHE A 250 38.22 7.74 -0.21
N ILE A 251 39.17 8.25 -0.99
CA ILE A 251 40.58 7.89 -0.87
C ILE A 251 41.20 8.23 0.50
N ASP A 252 40.69 9.26 1.18
CA ASP A 252 41.12 9.64 2.55
C ASP A 252 40.39 8.84 3.64
N PHE A 253 39.44 8.00 3.24
CA PHE A 253 38.52 7.26 4.10
C PHE A 253 38.59 5.74 3.84
N LYS A 254 39.78 5.23 3.48
CA LYS A 254 40.01 3.82 3.12
C LYS A 254 39.49 2.81 4.15
N SER A 255 39.58 3.14 5.43
CA SER A 255 39.11 2.27 6.50
C SER A 255 37.58 2.25 6.66
N VAL A 256 36.84 3.11 5.95
CA VAL A 256 35.37 3.15 6.06
C VAL A 256 34.77 1.93 5.38
N ARG A 257 34.15 1.08 6.20
CA ARG A 257 33.47 -0.13 5.77
C ARG A 257 32.08 0.16 5.22
N THR A 258 31.36 1.02 5.93
CA THR A 258 29.98 1.38 5.59
C THR A 258 29.66 2.79 6.11
N VAL A 259 28.91 3.52 5.31
CA VAL A 259 28.28 4.78 5.67
C VAL A 259 26.89 4.46 6.19
N LEU A 260 26.60 4.85 7.41
CA LEU A 260 25.29 4.59 8.03
C LEU A 260 24.43 5.84 7.97
N ASP A 261 23.17 5.63 7.61
CA ASP A 261 22.11 6.62 7.72
C ASP A 261 20.79 5.93 8.08
N CYS A 262 19.80 6.70 8.54
CA CYS A 262 18.45 6.23 8.80
C CYS A 262 17.47 6.85 7.81
N ILE A 263 16.90 6.02 6.94
CA ILE A 263 15.78 6.43 6.09
C ILE A 263 14.50 6.54 6.92
N GLU A 264 13.70 7.58 6.67
CA GLU A 264 12.40 7.76 7.28
C GLU A 264 11.29 7.78 6.23
N ILE A 265 10.44 6.76 6.25
CA ILE A 265 9.33 6.56 5.32
C ILE A 265 8.05 7.08 5.96
N PRO A 266 7.44 8.16 5.46
CA PRO A 266 6.20 8.69 6.00
C PRO A 266 5.01 7.79 5.68
N PHE A 267 4.04 7.70 6.59
CA PHE A 267 2.83 6.93 6.36
C PHE A 267 1.61 7.51 7.08
N GLU A 268 0.44 6.97 6.77
CA GLU A 268 -0.84 7.44 7.32
C GLU A 268 -0.91 7.30 8.84
N LYS A 269 -1.55 8.27 9.48
CA LYS A 269 -1.65 8.32 10.94
C LYS A 269 -2.39 7.10 11.50
N PRO A 270 -1.77 6.28 12.37
CA PRO A 270 -2.46 5.16 13.01
C PRO A 270 -3.63 5.63 13.87
N LYS A 271 -4.66 4.79 13.99
CA LYS A 271 -5.77 5.04 14.93
C LYS A 271 -5.34 4.85 16.39
N CYS A 272 -4.44 3.90 16.66
CA CYS A 272 -3.93 3.62 17.99
C CYS A 272 -3.00 4.73 18.50
N LEU A 273 -3.27 5.24 19.71
CA LEU A 273 -2.47 6.31 20.33
C LEU A 273 -1.02 5.87 20.61
N CYS A 274 -0.82 4.68 21.16
CA CYS A 274 0.51 4.15 21.44
C CYS A 274 1.34 4.02 20.15
N CYS A 275 0.73 3.53 19.07
CA CYS A 275 1.38 3.48 17.76
C CYS A 275 1.77 4.89 17.29
N ARG A 276 0.84 5.85 17.33
CA ARG A 276 1.11 7.26 16.94
C ARG A 276 2.28 7.88 17.72
N ILE A 277 2.40 7.59 19.01
CA ILE A 277 3.51 8.12 19.82
C ILE A 277 4.83 7.50 19.37
N ARG A 278 4.86 6.18 19.19
CA ARG A 278 6.06 5.43 18.78
C ARG A 278 6.53 5.80 17.36
N THR A 279 5.60 6.08 16.46
CA THR A 279 5.90 6.34 15.05
C THR A 279 6.05 7.82 14.72
N TYR A 280 5.84 8.74 15.67
CA TYR A 280 5.99 10.18 15.39
C TYR A 280 7.46 10.57 15.32
N SER A 281 7.89 11.04 14.17
CA SER A 281 9.18 11.70 13.99
C SER A 281 9.04 13.18 14.24
N HIS A 282 9.77 13.68 15.24
CA HIS A 282 9.87 15.12 15.52
C HIS A 282 10.54 15.85 14.36
N TYR A 283 11.53 15.22 13.74
CA TYR A 283 12.26 15.79 12.60
C TYR A 283 11.35 15.99 11.38
N LYS A 284 10.46 15.03 11.10
CA LYS A 284 9.53 15.10 9.95
C LYS A 284 8.17 15.72 10.25
N GLY A 285 7.88 16.01 11.53
CA GLY A 285 6.59 16.51 12.00
C GLY A 285 5.41 15.58 11.69
N ARG A 286 5.66 14.29 11.44
CA ARG A 286 4.64 13.32 11.00
C ARG A 286 4.99 11.89 11.40
N GLN A 287 4.08 10.96 11.09
CA GLN A 287 4.29 9.54 11.36
C GLN A 287 5.24 8.95 10.32
N THR A 288 6.32 8.33 10.78
CA THR A 288 7.32 7.70 9.93
C THR A 288 7.73 6.33 10.47
N LEU A 289 8.11 5.44 9.55
CA LEU A 289 8.90 4.26 9.85
C LEU A 289 10.36 4.60 9.59
N LYS A 290 11.24 4.22 10.49
CA LYS A 290 12.67 4.44 10.41
C LYS A 290 13.40 3.13 10.16
N ILE A 291 14.32 3.10 9.21
CA ILE A 291 15.16 1.94 8.90
C ILE A 291 16.60 2.43 8.78
N MET A 292 17.53 1.79 9.49
CA MET A 292 18.96 2.06 9.31
C MET A 292 19.47 1.33 8.08
N THR A 293 20.16 2.06 7.22
CA THR A 293 20.77 1.58 5.99
C THR A 293 22.27 1.78 6.08
N GLY A 294 23.04 0.75 5.73
CA GLY A 294 24.47 0.86 5.51
C GLY A 294 24.78 0.80 4.03
N VAL A 295 25.63 1.70 3.55
CA VAL A 295 26.08 1.75 2.16
C VAL A 295 27.61 1.71 2.11
N SER A 296 28.19 0.84 1.30
CA SER A 296 29.65 0.81 1.10
C SER A 296 30.14 2.12 0.47
N PRO A 297 31.43 2.45 0.58
CA PRO A 297 32.01 3.58 -0.16
C PRO A 297 31.69 3.58 -1.66
N ALA A 298 31.56 2.40 -2.27
CA ALA A 298 31.26 2.21 -3.69
C ALA A 298 29.75 2.33 -4.04
N GLY A 299 28.86 2.61 -3.08
CA GLY A 299 27.43 2.76 -3.34
C GLY A 299 26.59 1.50 -3.22
N LEU A 300 27.15 0.38 -2.75
CA LEU A 300 26.39 -0.85 -2.54
C LEU A 300 25.63 -0.79 -1.21
N ILE A 301 24.34 -1.14 -1.19
CA ILE A 301 23.61 -1.34 0.07
C ILE A 301 24.17 -2.58 0.76
N THR A 302 24.83 -2.39 1.89
CA THR A 302 25.50 -3.45 2.65
C THR A 302 24.73 -3.92 3.88
N PHE A 303 23.78 -3.11 4.34
CA PHE A 303 23.03 -3.41 5.55
C PHE A 303 21.65 -2.77 5.55
N LEU A 304 20.66 -3.48 6.08
CA LEU A 304 19.34 -2.96 6.44
C LEU A 304 18.97 -3.47 7.83
N SER A 305 18.57 -2.58 8.74
CA SER A 305 18.01 -2.97 10.02
C SER A 305 16.56 -3.46 9.90
N LYS A 306 16.00 -4.00 11.00
CA LYS A 306 14.54 -4.06 11.17
C LYS A 306 13.94 -2.65 11.09
N SER A 307 12.63 -2.55 10.86
CA SER A 307 11.92 -1.27 10.88
C SER A 307 11.60 -0.84 12.32
N TYR A 308 11.74 0.45 12.59
CA TYR A 308 11.45 1.11 13.85
C TYR A 308 10.41 2.21 13.67
N GLY A 309 9.82 2.69 14.76
CA GLY A 309 9.01 3.90 14.71
C GLY A 309 9.90 5.14 14.57
N GLY A 310 9.38 6.18 13.92
CA GLY A 310 10.10 7.45 13.70
C GLY A 310 10.67 8.12 14.96
N ARG A 311 10.13 7.79 16.14
CA ARG A 311 10.61 8.34 17.42
C ARG A 311 11.88 7.65 17.93
N THR A 312 12.22 6.47 17.41
CA THR A 312 13.40 5.73 17.85
C THR A 312 14.67 6.48 17.42
N SER A 313 15.62 6.63 18.34
CA SER A 313 16.90 7.28 18.07
C SER A 313 17.82 6.38 17.25
N ASP A 314 18.67 7.00 16.43
CA ASP A 314 19.56 6.26 15.53
C ASP A 314 20.57 5.41 16.34
N LYS A 315 20.98 5.90 17.51
CA LYS A 315 21.77 5.15 18.50
C LYS A 315 21.07 3.86 18.93
N ALA A 316 19.79 3.93 19.33
CA ALA A 316 19.05 2.76 19.79
C ALA A 316 18.87 1.73 18.67
N ILE A 317 18.68 2.20 17.42
CA ILE A 317 18.64 1.32 16.25
C ILE A 317 20.00 0.65 16.05
N PHE A 318 21.10 1.39 16.12
CA PHE A 318 22.45 0.84 15.98
C PHE A 318 22.71 -0.29 16.99
N GLU A 319 22.45 -0.03 18.28
CA GLU A 319 22.62 -1.01 19.37
C GLU A 319 21.81 -2.29 19.14
N GLN A 320 20.54 -2.14 18.79
CA GLN A 320 19.61 -3.27 18.60
C GLN A 320 19.81 -4.01 17.28
N SER A 321 20.46 -3.37 16.31
CA SER A 321 20.74 -3.96 15.01
C SER A 321 21.90 -4.97 15.04
N HIS A 322 22.73 -4.90 16.09
CA HIS A 322 23.96 -5.68 16.24
C HIS A 322 24.93 -5.55 15.05
N LEU A 323 24.86 -4.45 14.29
CA LEU A 323 25.77 -4.18 13.18
C LEU A 323 27.23 -4.19 13.60
N ILE A 324 27.53 -3.75 14.84
CA ILE A 324 28.88 -3.72 15.40
C ILE A 324 29.58 -5.09 15.29
N ASN A 325 28.84 -6.19 15.36
CA ASN A 325 29.38 -7.56 15.28
C ASN A 325 29.83 -7.95 13.86
N LYS A 326 29.49 -7.15 12.84
CA LYS A 326 29.93 -7.36 11.45
C LYS A 326 31.24 -6.65 11.12
N LEU A 327 31.71 -5.77 12.00
CA LEU A 327 32.89 -4.94 11.77
C LEU A 327 34.13 -5.59 12.38
N GLN A 328 35.24 -5.49 11.66
CA GLN A 328 36.51 -5.98 12.12
C GLN A 328 37.21 -4.97 13.04
N SER A 329 37.45 -5.39 14.28
CA SER A 329 38.10 -4.57 15.30
C SER A 329 39.47 -4.08 14.85
N ARG A 330 39.80 -2.81 15.14
CA ARG A 330 41.05 -2.12 14.77
C ARG A 330 41.32 -1.95 13.26
N GLN A 331 40.44 -2.44 12.39
CA GLN A 331 40.57 -2.30 10.93
C GLN A 331 39.44 -1.46 10.36
N ASP A 332 38.19 -1.81 10.67
CA ASP A 332 37.03 -1.17 10.09
C ASP A 332 36.69 0.16 10.77
N SER A 333 36.13 1.06 9.98
CA SER A 333 35.57 2.33 10.42
C SER A 333 34.14 2.49 9.93
N LEU A 334 33.34 3.20 10.72
CA LEU A 334 31.99 3.63 10.34
C LEU A 334 32.01 5.10 9.99
N MET A 335 31.34 5.48 8.90
CA MET A 335 31.07 6.89 8.61
C MET A 335 29.60 7.19 8.93
N VAL A 336 29.36 8.22 9.73
CA VAL A 336 28.01 8.58 10.16
C VAL A 336 27.83 10.09 10.22
N ASP A 337 26.56 10.52 10.20
CA ASP A 337 26.19 11.91 10.46
C ASP A 337 26.44 12.33 11.90
N LYS A 338 26.54 13.65 12.12
CA LYS A 338 26.76 14.23 13.46
C LYS A 338 25.70 13.82 14.49
N GLY A 339 24.47 13.53 14.05
CA GLY A 339 23.37 13.08 14.92
C GLY A 339 23.53 11.67 15.48
N PHE A 340 24.43 10.84 14.94
CA PHE A 340 24.64 9.47 15.40
C PHE A 340 25.57 9.45 16.62
N LEU A 341 24.99 9.32 17.81
CA LEU A 341 25.71 9.31 19.09
C LEU A 341 26.14 7.89 19.51
N ILE A 342 27.05 7.27 18.74
CA ILE A 342 27.52 5.88 18.94
C ILE A 342 28.99 5.74 19.35
N ASP A 343 29.65 6.85 19.73
CA ASP A 343 31.09 6.91 20.03
C ASP A 343 31.56 5.87 21.04
N LYS A 344 30.83 5.74 22.16
CA LYS A 344 31.17 4.82 23.24
C LYS A 344 31.20 3.37 22.73
N ILE A 345 30.15 2.95 22.04
CA ILE A 345 30.03 1.59 21.51
C ILE A 345 31.14 1.32 20.50
N CYS A 346 31.40 2.27 19.59
CA CYS A 346 32.50 2.11 18.63
C CYS A 346 33.86 2.01 19.33
N LYS A 347 34.12 2.86 20.33
CA LYS A 347 35.37 2.85 21.10
C LYS A 347 35.57 1.54 21.85
N ASP A 348 34.53 1.03 22.52
CA ASP A 348 34.57 -0.21 23.29
C ASP A 348 34.88 -1.44 22.41
N HIS A 349 34.56 -1.37 21.10
CA HIS A 349 34.84 -2.41 20.11
C HIS A 349 36.07 -2.11 19.21
N PHE A 350 36.83 -1.06 19.51
CA PHE A 350 37.94 -0.56 18.70
C PHE A 350 37.58 -0.31 17.23
N ILE A 351 36.37 0.19 16.98
CA ILE A 351 35.91 0.66 15.67
C ILE A 351 36.10 2.17 15.61
N LYS A 352 36.78 2.65 14.57
CA LYS A 352 36.96 4.09 14.35
C LYS A 352 35.66 4.69 13.81
N LEU A 353 35.21 5.77 14.44
CA LEU A 353 34.04 6.52 13.99
C LEU A 353 34.49 7.77 13.22
N VAL A 354 34.09 7.86 11.96
CA VAL A 354 34.39 8.97 11.05
C VAL A 354 33.15 9.84 10.93
N ARG A 355 33.30 11.13 11.25
CA ARG A 355 32.27 12.14 11.01
C ARG A 355 32.83 13.22 10.11
N PRO A 356 32.40 13.31 8.85
CA PRO A 356 32.86 14.38 7.97
C PRO A 356 32.48 15.75 8.56
N HIS A 357 33.38 16.72 8.46
CA HIS A 357 33.18 18.07 9.02
C HIS A 357 32.15 18.84 8.19
N PHE A 358 30.91 18.92 8.68
CA PHE A 358 29.89 19.79 8.07
C PHE A 358 30.32 21.27 8.16
N LEU A 359 30.55 21.87 6.98
CA LEU A 359 30.67 23.30 6.65
C LEU A 359 31.07 24.23 7.83
N SER A 360 32.37 24.33 8.11
CA SER A 360 32.95 25.55 8.68
C SER A 360 33.23 26.54 7.53
N LYS A 361 33.03 27.84 7.74
CA LYS A 361 33.07 28.93 6.74
C LYS A 361 34.40 29.13 5.99
N LYS A 362 35.39 28.22 6.13
CA LYS A 362 36.66 28.25 5.39
C LYS A 362 36.79 26.97 4.56
N SER A 363 36.44 27.08 3.27
CA SER A 363 36.36 25.96 2.35
C SER A 363 37.74 25.43 1.93
N SER A 364 38.09 24.22 2.38
CA SER A 364 39.16 23.40 1.79
C SER A 364 38.57 22.43 0.74
N SER A 365 39.36 22.00 -0.24
CA SER A 365 38.97 21.05 -1.31
C SER A 365 38.34 19.74 -0.80
N VAL A 366 38.82 19.24 0.34
CA VAL A 366 38.31 18.05 1.06
C VAL A 366 36.83 18.18 1.48
N GLN A 367 36.35 19.41 1.72
CA GLN A 367 35.01 19.67 2.27
C GLN A 367 33.91 19.68 1.20
N LYS A 368 34.23 19.99 -0.06
CA LYS A 368 33.29 19.91 -1.20
C LYS A 368 32.97 18.46 -1.60
N ASN A 369 33.87 17.51 -1.31
CA ASN A 369 33.68 16.10 -1.63
C ASN A 369 32.70 15.39 -0.67
N GLN A 370 32.41 15.95 0.51
CA GLN A 370 31.68 15.25 1.58
C GLN A 370 30.15 15.31 1.46
N LYS A 371 29.56 16.47 1.11
CA LYS A 371 28.13 16.53 0.71
C LYS A 371 27.90 15.68 -0.55
N LYS A 372 28.87 15.71 -1.48
CA LYS A 372 28.86 14.84 -2.65
C LYS A 372 28.85 13.36 -2.28
N ILE A 373 29.42 12.91 -1.15
CA ILE A 373 29.42 11.51 -0.75
C ILE A 373 28.00 11.03 -0.35
N PHE A 374 27.32 11.72 0.57
CA PHE A 374 25.95 11.32 0.95
C PHE A 374 24.96 11.49 -0.21
N GLN A 375 25.17 12.51 -1.05
CA GLN A 375 24.41 12.72 -2.29
C GLN A 375 24.71 11.62 -3.33
N PHE A 376 25.98 11.23 -3.52
CA PHE A 376 26.43 10.17 -4.43
C PHE A 376 25.89 8.80 -4.03
N LEU A 377 25.86 8.51 -2.73
CA LEU A 377 25.31 7.27 -2.18
C LEU A 377 23.78 7.25 -2.15
N GLY A 378 23.11 8.33 -2.62
CA GLY A 378 21.65 8.40 -2.66
C GLY A 378 21.01 8.39 -1.26
N LEU A 379 21.72 8.79 -0.21
CA LEU A 379 21.19 8.86 1.15
C LEU A 379 20.39 10.16 1.39
N GLU A 380 20.48 11.14 0.47
CA GLU A 380 19.74 12.42 0.54
C GLU A 380 18.23 12.34 0.18
N TYR A 381 17.67 11.19 -0.19
CA TYR A 381 16.23 11.07 -0.50
C TYR A 381 15.31 11.43 0.69
N THR A 382 15.87 11.61 1.90
CA THR A 382 15.16 12.16 3.05
C THR A 382 14.89 13.67 2.97
N LEU A 383 15.46 14.45 2.02
CA LEU A 383 15.26 15.90 1.96
C LEU A 383 14.32 16.41 0.84
N SER A 384 14.03 15.63 -0.21
CA SER A 384 13.34 16.16 -1.40
C SER A 384 11.82 15.95 -1.48
N VAL A 385 11.17 15.26 -0.53
CA VAL A 385 9.69 15.12 -0.52
C VAL A 385 9.01 16.12 0.43
N SER A 386 9.68 17.21 0.81
CA SER A 386 9.12 18.22 1.72
C SER A 386 9.27 19.67 1.27
N THR A 387 9.54 19.91 -0.02
CA THR A 387 9.47 21.26 -0.60
C THR A 387 8.86 21.18 -2.01
N LYS A 388 7.53 21.09 -2.08
CA LYS A 388 6.67 21.67 -3.13
C LYS A 388 5.21 21.25 -2.89
N GLY A 389 4.36 22.25 -2.65
CA GLY A 389 2.90 22.14 -2.65
C GLY A 389 2.29 22.00 -1.27
#